data_AF-A0A662Z1T1-F1
#
_entry.id   AF-A0A662Z1T1-F1
#
_cell.length_a   1.000
_cell.length_b   1.000
_cell.length_c   1.000
_cell.angle_alpha   90.00
_cell.angle_beta   90.00
_cell.angle_gamma   90.00
#
_symmetry.space_group_name_H-M   'P 1'
#
loop_
_entity.id
_entity.type
_entity.pdbx_description
1 polymer ?
#
loop_
_entity_poly.entity_id
_entity_poly.type
_entity_poly.pdbx_seq_one_letter_code
_entity_poly.pdbx_strand_id
1 'polypeptide(L)' 'MKSYISSCADSGSGSETVSKCEPGTEKVERVTRRRMAANSRERKRMQGLNTAFDRLRKVVPQWGQDKKLSKYETLQMALS' A
#
# COMPACT_ATOMS: atom_id res chain seq x y z
N MET A 1 21.67 19.49 -5.88
CA MET A 1 21.61 18.01 -5.83
C MET A 1 20.24 17.60 -5.34
N LYS A 2 19.56 16.71 -6.06
CA LYS A 2 18.14 16.35 -5.82
C LYS A 2 18.08 15.29 -4.72
N SER A 3 17.68 15.65 -3.51
CA SER A 3 17.47 14.72 -2.40
C SER A 3 16.19 13.91 -2.63
N TYR A 4 16.33 12.75 -3.27
CA TYR A 4 15.25 11.79 -3.45
C TYR A 4 15.08 11.00 -2.15
N ILE A 5 14.28 11.51 -1.20
CA ILE A 5 13.86 10.69 -0.06
C ILE A 5 12.76 9.76 -0.55
N SER A 6 13.18 8.61 -1.06
CA SER A 6 12.33 7.43 -1.23
C SER A 6 12.98 6.29 -0.46
N SER A 7 12.43 5.99 0.72
CA SER A 7 12.63 4.69 1.35
C SER A 7 11.50 4.44 2.33
N CYS A 8 10.56 3.62 1.88
CA CYS A 8 9.55 2.99 2.72
C CYS A 8 10.18 1.77 3.40
N ALA A 9 10.94 1.99 4.48
CA ALA A 9 11.34 0.92 5.38
C ALA A 9 10.36 0.88 6.56
N ASP A 10 9.36 0.00 6.47
CA ASP A 10 8.55 -0.43 7.60
C ASP A 10 9.33 -1.51 8.34
N SER A 11 9.93 -1.17 9.47
CA SER A 11 10.33 -2.12 10.47
C SER A 11 9.81 -1.58 11.79
N GLY A 12 8.71 -2.17 12.25
CA GLY A 12 8.20 -1.92 13.58
C GLY A 12 9.27 -2.27 14.61
N SER A 13 9.91 -1.26 15.17
CA SER A 13 10.61 -1.31 16.44
C SER A 13 10.64 0.11 16.98
N GLY A 14 10.08 0.33 18.17
CA GLY A 14 10.18 1.59 18.87
C GLY A 14 11.65 1.89 19.10
N SER A 15 12.19 2.88 18.39
CA SER A 15 13.50 3.45 18.64
C SER A 15 13.34 4.95 18.72
N GLU A 16 13.53 5.47 19.93
CA GLU A 16 13.57 6.89 20.24
C GLU A 16 14.78 7.51 19.55
N THR A 17 14.63 7.93 18.30
CA THR A 17 15.61 8.84 17.69
C THR A 17 15.32 10.24 18.21
N VAL A 18 16.07 10.63 19.24
CA VAL A 18 16.20 12.02 19.71
C VAL A 18 16.68 12.87 18.54
N SER A 19 15.74 13.52 17.85
CA SER A 19 16.03 14.58 16.88
C SER A 19 15.93 15.92 17.59
N LYS A 20 17.10 16.54 17.76
CA LYS A 20 17.34 17.89 18.27
C LYS A 20 16.38 18.91 17.63
N CYS A 21 15.69 19.69 18.49
CA CYS A 21 14.62 20.61 18.13
C CYS A 21 15.12 21.79 17.28
N GLU A 22 14.56 21.91 16.07
CA GLU A 22 14.49 23.16 15.30
C GLU A 22 13.02 23.62 15.27
N PRO A 23 12.67 24.80 15.82
CA PRO A 23 11.29 25.17 16.17
C PRO A 23 10.30 25.38 15.01
N GLY A 24 10.71 25.15 13.75
CA GLY A 24 9.85 25.22 12.56
C GLY A 24 9.46 23.88 11.93
N THR A 25 10.16 22.78 12.26
CA THR A 25 10.05 21.49 11.54
C THR A 25 9.07 20.51 12.21
N GLU A 26 8.80 20.66 13.50
CA GLU A 26 8.01 19.70 14.30
C GLU A 26 6.56 19.52 13.80
N LYS A 27 5.91 20.62 13.38
CA LYS A 27 4.53 20.56 12.84
C LYS A 27 4.50 19.81 11.51
N VAL A 28 5.49 20.03 10.64
CA VAL A 28 5.61 19.38 9.33
C VAL A 28 5.91 17.89 9.50
N GLU A 29 6.78 17.53 10.46
CA GLU A 29 7.05 16.14 10.79
C GLU A 29 5.82 15.42 11.32
N ARG A 30 5.03 16.05 12.20
CA ARG A 30 3.80 15.46 12.74
C ARG A 30 2.78 15.18 11.65
N VAL A 31 2.58 16.12 10.72
CA VAL A 31 1.73 15.94 9.54
C VAL A 31 2.26 14.81 8.66
N THR A 32 3.57 14.76 8.43
CA THR A 32 4.21 13.70 7.65
C THR A 32 4.02 12.32 8.28
N ARG A 33 4.25 12.18 9.59
CA ARG A 33 4.02 10.93 10.34
C ARG A 33 2.56 10.47 10.24
N ARG A 34 1.59 11.39 10.41
CA ARG A 34 0.16 11.10 10.25
C ARG A 34 -0.18 10.62 8.84
N ARG A 35 0.35 11.30 7.81
CA ARG A 35 0.18 10.91 6.40
C ARG A 35 0.76 9.53 6.13
N MET A 36 1.97 9.24 6.61
CA MET A 36 2.61 7.93 6.43
C MET A 36 1.82 6.81 7.11
N ALA A 37 1.33 7.04 8.33
CA ALA A 37 0.47 6.09 9.02
C ALA A 37 -0.85 5.85 8.27
N ALA A 38 -1.46 6.90 7.71
CA ALA A 38 -2.67 6.78 6.88
C ALA A 38 -2.42 5.97 5.61
N ASN A 39 -1.31 6.25 4.89
CA ASN A 39 -0.92 5.51 3.70
C ASN A 39 -0.65 4.03 4.00
N SER A 40 -0.01 3.73 5.14
CA SER A 40 0.20 2.34 5.58
C SER A 40 -1.11 1.60 5.82
N ARG A 41 -2.09 2.25 6.48
CA ARG A 41 -3.44 1.68 6.67
C ARG A 41 -4.15 1.42 5.34
N GLU A 42 -4.08 2.36 4.40
CA GLU A 42 -4.73 2.17 3.09
C GLU A 42 -4.07 1.04 2.29
N ARG A 43 -2.74 0.89 2.36
CA ARG A 43 -2.05 -0.26 1.76
C ARG A 43 -2.56 -1.58 2.34
N LYS A 44 -2.70 -1.68 3.67
CA LYS A 44 -3.26 -2.88 4.32
C LYS A 44 -4.69 -3.16 3.87
N ARG A 45 -5.53 -2.13 3.80
CA ARG A 45 -6.90 -2.24 3.26
C ARG A 45 -6.90 -2.77 1.82
N MET A 46 -6.02 -2.22 0.96
CA MET A 46 -5.89 -2.65 -0.44
C MET A 46 -5.30 -4.04 -0.62
N GLN A 47 -4.41 -4.49 0.25
CA GLN A 47 -3.94 -5.88 0.27
C GLN A 47 -5.10 -6.85 0.49
N GLY A 48 -6.03 -6.53 1.40
CA GLY A 48 -7.24 -7.32 1.62
C GLY A 48 -8.12 -7.42 0.36
N LEU A 49 -8.38 -6.30 -0.30
CA LEU A 49 -9.12 -6.27 -1.57
C LEU A 49 -8.42 -7.09 -2.66
N ASN A 50 -7.10 -6.93 -2.82
CA ASN A 50 -6.35 -7.66 -3.83
C ASN A 50 -6.35 -9.18 -3.55
N THR A 51 -6.32 -9.57 -2.27
CA THR A 51 -6.45 -10.98 -1.85
C THR A 51 -7.83 -11.54 -2.23
N ALA A 52 -8.90 -10.76 -2.04
CA ALA A 52 -10.24 -11.16 -2.47
C ALA A 52 -10.33 -11.34 -4.00
N PHE A 53 -9.73 -10.44 -4.77
CA PHE A 53 -9.60 -10.58 -6.23
C PHE A 53 -8.83 -11.85 -6.62
N ASP A 54 -7.77 -12.19 -5.90
CA ASP A 54 -7.01 -13.42 -6.16
C ASP A 54 -7.82 -14.69 -5.86
N ARG A 55 -8.69 -14.66 -4.85
CA ARG A 55 -9.64 -15.74 -4.60
C ARG A 55 -10.68 -15.85 -5.72
N LEU A 56 -11.23 -14.72 -6.17
CA LEU A 56 -12.20 -14.69 -7.26
C LEU A 56 -11.60 -15.27 -8.56
N ARG A 57 -10.36 -14.91 -8.90
CA ARG A 57 -9.68 -15.46 -10.09
C ARG A 57 -9.60 -16.98 -10.12
N LYS A 58 -9.57 -17.66 -8.97
CA LYS A 58 -9.51 -19.13 -8.90
C LYS A 58 -10.81 -19.82 -9.28
N VAL A 59 -11.94 -19.11 -9.18
CA VAL A 59 -13.28 -19.67 -9.41
C VAL A 59 -13.93 -19.14 -10.69
N VAL A 60 -13.40 -18.05 -11.25
CA VAL A 60 -13.84 -17.51 -12.53
C VAL A 60 -13.28 -18.37 -13.67
N PRO A 61 -14.07 -18.66 -14.72
CA PRO A 61 -13.60 -19.41 -15.89
C PRO A 61 -12.36 -18.77 -16.54
N GLN A 62 -11.35 -19.59 -16.85
CA GLN A 62 -10.13 -19.16 -17.54
C GLN A 62 -9.95 -20.00 -18.80
N TRP A 63 -10.23 -19.42 -19.98
CA TRP A 63 -10.08 -20.13 -21.26
C TRP A 63 -8.62 -20.15 -21.73
N GLY A 64 -7.85 -21.08 -21.17
CA GLY A 64 -6.47 -21.35 -21.61
C GLY A 64 -5.49 -20.21 -21.36
N GLN A 65 -5.83 -19.30 -20.43
CA GLN A 65 -4.94 -18.21 -20.04
C GLN A 65 -4.17 -18.62 -18.78
N ASP A 66 -2.89 -18.96 -18.95
CA ASP A 66 -1.94 -19.16 -17.83
C ASP A 66 -1.56 -17.84 -17.14
N LYS A 67 -2.13 -16.72 -17.60
CA LYS A 67 -1.85 -15.37 -17.11
C LYS A 67 -2.93 -14.91 -16.12
N LYS A 68 -2.49 -14.19 -15.08
CA LYS A 68 -3.37 -13.48 -14.15
C LYS A 68 -4.21 -12.40 -14.83
N LEU A 69 -5.53 -12.57 -14.82
CA LEU A 69 -6.52 -11.59 -15.30
C LEU A 69 -6.40 -10.23 -14.59
N SER A 70 -6.60 -9.13 -15.32
CA SER A 70 -6.75 -7.79 -14.75
C SER A 70 -8.01 -7.71 -13.86
N LYS A 71 -8.15 -6.63 -13.07
CA LYS A 71 -9.33 -6.44 -12.20
C LYS A 71 -10.62 -6.36 -13.02
N TYR A 72 -10.60 -5.62 -14.13
CA TYR A 72 -11.75 -5.47 -15.01
C TYR A 72 -12.15 -6.81 -15.63
N GLU A 73 -11.21 -7.52 -16.24
CA GLU A 73 -11.48 -8.83 -16.85
C GLU A 73 -12.01 -9.84 -15.83
N THR A 74 -11.45 -9.86 -14.61
CA THR A 74 -11.93 -10.73 -13.53
C THR A 74 -13.41 -10.46 -13.20
N LEU A 75 -13.83 -9.18 -13.17
CA LEU A 75 -15.23 -8.83 -12.91
C LEU A 75 -16.12 -9.16 -14.10
N GLN A 76 -15.68 -8.85 -15.33
CA GLN A 76 -16.44 -9.13 -16.54
C GLN A 76 -16.75 -10.63 -16.68
N MET A 77 -15.74 -11.47 -16.45
CA MET A 77 -15.86 -12.93 -16.52
C MET A 77 -16.67 -13.54 -15.37
N ALA A 78 -16.86 -12.82 -14.27
CA ALA A 78 -17.67 -13.26 -13.14
C ALA A 78 -19.16 -12.89 -13.27
N LEU A 79 -19.46 -11.87 -14.08
CA LEU A 79 -20.81 -11.33 -14.27
C LEU A 79 -21.45 -11.73 -15.61
N SER A 80 -20.65 -12.27 -16.53
CA SER A 80 -21.11 -12.88 -17.78
C SER A 80 -21.86 -14.19 -17.53
#